data_AF-A0A957YWJ4-F1
#
_entry.id   AF-A0A957YWJ4-F1
#
_cell.length_a   1.000
_cell.length_b   1.000
_cell.length_c   1.000
_cell.angle_alpha   90.00
_cell.angle_beta   90.00
_cell.angle_gamma   90.00
#
_symmetry.space_group_name_H-M   'P 1'
#
loop_
_entity.id
_entity.type
_entity.pdbx_description
1 polymer ?
#
loop_
_entity_poly.entity_id
_entity_poly.type
_entity_poly.pdbx_seq_one_letter_code
_entity_poly.pdbx_strand_id
1 'polypeptide(L)'
;QTTDSSATMAYYSSLVYLVATVILTPITLFIGDAPDAHPSIAFLLHNWAMPTLLDGLIMAGLGLIWAGGMYCLARAYSLALASVVAPFEYVALPINIMWGFLLWREIPTWLMLTGAGLTLGSGLFILYRERQERALQMARG
;
A
#
# COMPACT_ATOMS: atom_id res chain seq x y z
N GLN A 1 -28.78 6.47 12.62
CA GLN A 1 -27.56 6.11 11.85
C GLN A 1 -26.42 6.19 12.83
N THR A 2 -26.07 5.06 13.44
CA THR A 2 -25.00 4.98 14.44
C THR A 2 -23.68 5.15 13.72
N THR A 3 -22.99 6.24 14.02
CA THR A 3 -21.63 6.51 13.60
C THR A 3 -20.74 5.44 14.25
N ASP A 4 -20.47 4.34 13.53
CA ASP A 4 -19.32 3.52 13.86
C ASP A 4 -18.10 4.40 13.62
N SER A 5 -17.59 4.95 14.72
CA SER A 5 -16.41 5.80 14.70
C SER A 5 -15.28 5.03 14.03
N SER A 6 -14.52 5.67 13.15
CA SER A 6 -13.32 5.09 12.53
C SER A 6 -12.35 4.52 13.57
N ALA A 7 -12.35 5.09 14.79
CA ALA A 7 -11.64 4.57 15.95
C ALA A 7 -12.13 3.18 16.40
N THR A 8 -13.44 2.92 16.36
CA THR A 8 -14.04 1.64 16.72
C THR A 8 -13.63 0.53 15.74
N MET A 9 -13.62 0.82 14.43
CA MET A 9 -13.19 -0.16 13.42
C MET A 9 -11.69 -0.50 13.56
N ALA A 10 -10.85 0.50 13.80
CA ALA A 10 -9.41 0.31 14.03
C ALA A 10 -9.13 -0.45 15.34
N TYR A 11 -9.94 -0.23 16.36
CA TYR A 11 -9.85 -0.96 17.63
C TYR A 11 -10.17 -2.44 17.43
N TYR A 12 -11.28 -2.77 16.75
CA TYR A 12 -11.66 -4.16 16.52
C TYR A 12 -10.64 -4.91 15.64
N SER A 13 -10.09 -4.29 14.59
CA SER A 13 -9.06 -4.94 13.77
C SER A 13 -7.79 -5.23 14.58
N SER A 14 -7.33 -4.26 15.37
CA SER A 14 -6.15 -4.41 16.24
C SER A 14 -6.37 -5.50 17.29
N LEU A 15 -7.57 -5.55 17.88
CA LEU A 15 -7.93 -6.56 18.88
C LEU A 15 -7.96 -7.97 18.27
N VAL A 16 -8.53 -8.12 17.07
CA VAL A 16 -8.55 -9.40 16.34
C VAL A 16 -7.12 -9.86 16.04
N TYR A 17 -6.25 -8.98 15.55
CA TYR A 17 -4.86 -9.34 15.28
C TYR A 17 -4.10 -9.71 16.55
N LEU A 18 -4.29 -8.96 17.64
CA LEU A 18 -3.63 -9.24 18.92
C LEU A 18 -4.05 -10.60 19.46
N VAL A 19 -5.36 -10.91 19.45
CA VAL A 19 -5.88 -12.22 19.85
C VAL A 19 -5.34 -13.33 18.96
N ALA A 20 -5.33 -13.14 17.63
CA ALA A 20 -4.79 -14.12 16.69
C ALA A 20 -3.29 -14.39 16.94
N THR A 21 -2.49 -13.35 17.18
CA THR A 21 -1.05 -13.52 17.51
C THR A 21 -0.88 -14.26 18.83
N VAL A 22 -1.62 -13.91 19.88
CA VAL A 22 -1.54 -14.60 21.18
C VAL A 22 -1.91 -16.09 21.07
N ILE A 23 -2.81 -16.45 20.16
CA ILE A 23 -3.19 -17.85 19.91
C ILE A 23 -2.16 -18.58 19.03
N LEU A 24 -1.60 -17.90 18.02
CA LEU A 24 -0.68 -18.50 17.04
C LEU A 24 0.76 -18.65 17.56
N THR A 25 1.28 -17.67 18.29
CA THR A 25 2.67 -17.67 18.79
C THR A 25 3.01 -18.86 19.71
N PRO A 26 2.13 -19.34 20.61
CA PRO A 26 2.40 -20.55 21.36
C PRO A 26 2.51 -21.79 20.46
N ILE A 27 1.66 -21.89 19.43
CA ILE A 27 1.63 -23.04 18.52
C ILE A 27 2.98 -23.18 17.80
N THR A 28 3.57 -22.08 17.34
CA THR A 28 4.90 -22.12 16.69
C THR A 28 5.99 -22.56 17.66
N LEU A 29 5.93 -22.15 18.94
CA LEU A 29 6.87 -22.59 19.98
C LEU A 29 6.75 -24.08 20.32
N PHE A 30 5.54 -24.66 20.26
CA PHE A 30 5.32 -26.09 20.57
C PHE A 30 5.74 -27.03 19.43
N ILE A 31 5.59 -26.61 18.18
CA ILE A 31 5.98 -27.40 17.00
C ILE A 31 7.48 -27.31 16.70
N GLY A 32 8.11 -26.17 17.02
CA GLY A 32 9.53 -25.95 16.77
C GLY A 32 9.87 -25.79 15.28
N ASP A 33 11.15 -25.53 14.98
CA ASP A 33 11.61 -25.47 13.59
C ASP A 33 11.55 -26.88 12.99
N ALA A 34 10.81 -27.02 11.89
CA ALA A 34 10.71 -28.25 11.10
C ALA A 34 11.55 -28.12 9.80
N PRO A 35 12.89 -28.30 9.87
CA PRO A 35 13.79 -28.05 8.74
C PRO A 35 13.57 -29.00 7.55
N ASP A 36 12.93 -30.15 7.75
CA ASP A 36 12.63 -31.13 6.70
C ASP A 36 11.25 -30.93 6.02
N ALA A 37 10.51 -29.87 6.38
CA ALA A 37 9.21 -29.56 5.80
C ALA A 37 9.32 -28.73 4.50
N HIS A 38 8.19 -28.63 3.77
CA HIS A 38 8.09 -27.74 2.60
C HIS A 38 8.48 -26.29 2.97
N PRO A 39 9.20 -25.52 2.11
CA PRO A 39 9.73 -24.20 2.46
C PRO A 39 8.72 -23.20 3.02
N SER A 40 7.45 -23.29 2.60
CA SER A 40 6.37 -22.46 3.14
C SER A 40 5.99 -22.82 4.59
N ILE A 41 6.06 -24.10 4.96
CA ILE A 41 5.79 -24.58 6.33
C ILE A 41 6.95 -24.17 7.23
N ALA A 42 8.19 -24.31 6.75
CA ALA A 42 9.38 -23.85 7.46
C ALA A 42 9.36 -22.33 7.72
N PHE A 43 8.93 -21.52 6.74
CA PHE A 43 8.74 -20.07 6.93
C PHE A 43 7.63 -19.75 7.95
N LEU A 44 6.51 -20.46 7.91
CA LEU A 44 5.37 -20.23 8.82
C LEU A 44 5.70 -20.55 10.28
N LEU A 45 6.53 -21.57 10.52
CA LEU A 45 6.91 -22.04 11.86
C LEU A 45 8.21 -21.40 12.36
N HIS A 46 8.84 -20.56 11.53
CA HIS A 46 10.10 -19.92 11.86
C HIS A 46 9.99 -19.11 13.15
N ASN A 47 10.91 -19.35 14.08
CA ASN A 47 10.94 -18.61 15.33
C ASN A 47 11.23 -17.11 15.11
N TRP A 48 10.64 -16.28 15.96
CA TRP A 48 10.91 -14.84 15.92
C TRP A 48 12.39 -14.55 16.22
N ALA A 49 13.09 -14.00 15.23
CA ALA A 49 14.45 -13.49 15.39
C ALA A 49 14.41 -11.98 15.67
N MET A 50 15.14 -11.53 16.69
CA MET A 50 15.25 -10.10 16.97
C MET A 50 16.02 -9.43 15.80
N PRO A 51 15.47 -8.37 15.19
CA PRO A 51 16.12 -7.70 14.07
C PRO A 51 17.47 -7.12 14.51
N THR A 52 18.45 -7.12 13.59
CA THR A 52 19.73 -6.46 13.85
C THR A 52 19.53 -4.95 13.95
N LEU A 53 20.51 -4.22 14.50
CA LEU A 53 20.43 -2.75 14.60
C LEU A 53 20.25 -2.10 13.21
N LEU A 54 20.90 -2.66 12.18
CA LEU A 54 20.77 -2.19 10.81
C LEU A 54 19.36 -2.44 10.28
N ASP A 55 18.81 -3.65 10.47
CA ASP A 55 17.45 -3.96 10.04
C ASP A 55 16.43 -3.07 10.75
N GLY A 56 16.61 -2.83 12.05
CA GLY A 56 15.79 -1.91 12.82
C GLY A 56 15.83 -0.47 12.30
N LEU A 57 17.00 0.02 11.89
CA LEU A 57 17.14 1.35 11.27
C LEU A 57 16.46 1.42 9.90
N ILE A 58 16.58 0.38 9.07
CA ILE A 58 15.88 0.30 7.78
C ILE A 58 14.37 0.30 8.01
N MET A 59 13.86 -0.52 8.94
CA MET A 59 12.43 -0.57 9.28
C MET A 59 11.92 0.78 9.77
N ALA A 60 12.66 1.46 10.64
CA ALA A 60 12.31 2.80 11.10
C ALA A 60 12.30 3.81 9.93
N GLY A 61 13.30 3.77 9.05
CA GLY A 61 13.37 4.61 7.85
C GLY A 61 12.20 4.40 6.91
N LEU A 62 11.85 3.15 6.60
CA LEU A 62 10.68 2.79 5.79
C LEU A 62 9.38 3.28 6.43
N GLY A 63 9.24 3.11 7.75
CA GLY A 63 8.09 3.60 8.50
C GLY A 63 7.94 5.11 8.43
N LEU A 64 9.04 5.87 8.57
CA LEU A 64 9.04 7.33 8.46
C LEU A 64 8.68 7.81 7.05
N ILE A 65 9.25 7.19 6.00
CA ILE A 65 8.94 7.51 4.61
C ILE A 65 7.46 7.23 4.32
N TRP A 66 6.95 6.09 4.77
CA TRP A 66 5.55 5.72 4.59
C TRP A 66 4.61 6.68 5.33
N ALA A 67 4.88 6.98 6.60
CA ALA A 67 4.10 7.91 7.39
C ALA A 67 4.09 9.31 6.77
N GLY A 68 5.26 9.78 6.29
CA GLY A 68 5.37 11.04 5.56
C GLY A 68 4.55 11.05 4.26
N GLY A 69 4.63 9.97 3.48
CA GLY A 69 3.83 9.78 2.27
C GLY A 69 2.33 9.81 2.55
N MET A 70 1.88 9.08 3.56
CA MET A 70 0.48 9.04 3.98
C MET A 70 -0.01 10.38 4.52
N TYR A 71 0.81 11.10 5.28
CA TYR A 71 0.48 12.44 5.73
C TYR A 71 0.30 13.41 4.55
N CYS A 72 1.23 13.39 3.58
CA CYS A 72 1.12 14.19 2.36
C CYS A 72 -0.12 13.83 1.55
N LEU A 73 -0.43 12.54 1.43
CA LEU A 73 -1.61 12.06 0.71
C LEU A 73 -2.90 12.52 1.40
N ALA A 74 -3.01 12.32 2.72
CA ALA A 74 -4.15 12.79 3.51
C ALA A 74 -4.35 14.31 3.36
N ARG A 75 -3.25 15.08 3.37
CA ARG A 75 -3.31 16.52 3.14
C ARG A 75 -3.77 16.86 1.72
N ALA A 76 -3.30 16.14 0.69
CA ALA A 76 -3.72 16.35 -0.69
C ALA A 76 -5.24 16.15 -0.85
N TYR A 77 -5.79 15.08 -0.25
CA TYR A 77 -7.23 14.84 -0.23
C TYR A 77 -8.04 15.87 0.56
N SER A 78 -7.43 16.49 1.58
CA SER A 78 -8.10 17.58 2.32
C SER A 78 -8.15 18.90 1.55
N LEU A 79 -7.21 19.12 0.61
CA LEU A 79 -7.04 20.39 -0.11
C LEU A 79 -7.62 20.38 -1.53
N ALA A 80 -7.78 19.20 -2.14
CA ALA A 80 -8.24 19.04 -3.51
C ALA A 80 -9.36 18.00 -3.61
N LEU A 81 -10.18 18.13 -4.66
CA LEU A 81 -11.21 17.13 -4.98
C LEU A 81 -10.56 15.78 -5.27
N ALA A 82 -11.19 14.69 -4.81
CA ALA A 82 -10.70 13.34 -5.02
C ALA A 82 -10.51 12.99 -6.51
N SER A 83 -11.32 13.58 -7.41
CA SER A 83 -11.19 13.43 -8.86
C SER A 83 -9.87 13.95 -9.42
N VAL A 84 -9.28 14.96 -8.76
CA VAL A 84 -8.00 15.55 -9.15
C VAL A 84 -6.85 14.74 -8.58
N VAL A 85 -6.99 14.18 -7.37
CA VAL A 85 -5.91 13.43 -6.69
C VAL A 85 -5.75 12.02 -7.27
N ALA A 86 -6.85 11.33 -7.61
CA ALA A 86 -6.82 9.94 -8.09
C ALA A 86 -5.90 9.70 -9.31
N PRO A 87 -5.87 10.55 -10.35
CA PRO A 87 -4.91 10.42 -11.46
C PRO A 87 -3.44 10.45 -11.03
N PHE A 88 -3.09 11.21 -9.97
CA PHE A 88 -1.71 11.27 -9.48
C PHE A 88 -1.31 9.97 -8.77
N GLU A 89 -2.23 9.30 -8.09
CA GLU A 89 -1.95 8.00 -7.47
C GLU A 89 -1.57 6.96 -8.52
N TYR A 90 -2.17 7.02 -9.71
CA TYR A 90 -1.87 6.11 -10.81
C TYR A 90 -0.46 6.31 -11.38
N VAL A 91 0.16 7.47 -11.17
CA VAL A 91 1.57 7.70 -11.54
C VAL A 91 2.53 6.83 -10.71
N ALA A 92 2.10 6.36 -9.54
CA ALA A 92 2.88 5.39 -8.77
C ALA A 92 3.02 4.04 -9.50
N LEU A 93 2.10 3.68 -10.40
CA LEU A 93 2.15 2.40 -11.14
C LEU A 93 3.43 2.25 -12.00
N PRO A 94 3.76 3.18 -12.92
CA PRO A 94 5.00 3.08 -13.69
C PRO A 94 6.25 3.18 -12.81
N ILE A 95 6.19 3.94 -11.71
CA ILE A 95 7.30 4.03 -10.73
C ILE A 95 7.51 2.68 -10.04
N ASN A 96 6.43 2.00 -9.64
CA ASN A 96 6.50 0.68 -9.02
C ASN A 96 7.02 -0.38 -10.00
N ILE A 97 6.57 -0.34 -11.27
CA ILE A 97 7.11 -1.22 -12.33
C ILE A 97 8.61 -0.98 -12.52
N MET A 98 9.04 0.28 -12.53
CA MET A 98 10.44 0.65 -12.66
C MET A 98 11.28 0.11 -11.50
N TRP A 99 10.83 0.28 -10.26
CA TRP A 99 11.52 -0.28 -9.09
C TRP A 99 11.51 -1.81 -9.05
N GLY A 100 10.40 -2.43 -9.46
CA GLY A 100 10.25 -3.88 -9.66
C GLY A 100 11.34 -4.44 -10.57
N PHE A 101 11.52 -3.80 -11.73
CA PHE A 101 12.57 -4.17 -12.67
C PHE A 101 13.98 -3.88 -12.14
N LEU A 102 14.20 -2.73 -11.50
CA LEU A 102 15.54 -2.30 -11.09
C LEU A 102 16.10 -3.11 -9.91
N LEU A 103 15.26 -3.38 -8.91
CA LEU A 103 15.69 -4.04 -7.67
C LEU A 103 15.51 -5.57 -7.72
N TRP A 104 14.41 -6.04 -8.31
CA TRP A 104 14.06 -7.47 -8.33
C TRP A 104 14.24 -8.12 -9.70
N ARG A 105 14.64 -7.36 -10.73
CA ARG A 105 14.77 -7.84 -12.13
C ARG A 105 13.49 -8.50 -12.64
N GLU A 106 12.35 -8.07 -12.11
CA GLU A 106 11.05 -8.57 -12.51
C GLU A 106 10.66 -7.93 -13.86
N ILE A 107 10.54 -8.76 -14.89
CA ILE A 107 10.16 -8.30 -16.23
C ILE A 107 8.64 -8.12 -16.25
N PRO A 108 8.11 -6.90 -16.49
CA PRO A 108 6.67 -6.69 -16.49
C PRO A 108 6.01 -7.49 -17.61
N THR A 109 4.93 -8.18 -17.27
CA THR A 109 4.14 -8.93 -18.25
C THR A 109 3.31 -7.98 -19.11
N TRP A 110 2.94 -8.43 -20.31
CA TRP A 110 2.07 -7.67 -21.21
C TRP A 110 0.74 -7.28 -20.54
N LEU A 111 0.19 -8.15 -19.69
CA LEU A 111 -1.04 -7.87 -18.94
C LEU A 111 -0.86 -6.75 -17.91
N MET A 112 0.29 -6.69 -17.24
CA MET A 112 0.61 -5.61 -16.30
C MET A 112 0.73 -4.27 -17.03
N LEU A 113 1.39 -4.25 -18.19
CA LEU A 113 1.56 -3.04 -18.99
C LEU A 113 0.23 -2.53 -19.54
N THR A 114 -0.66 -3.42 -20.01
CA THR A 114 -1.98 -3.02 -20.51
C THR A 114 -2.85 -2.48 -19.38
N GLY A 115 -2.87 -3.12 -18.21
CA GLY A 115 -3.58 -2.63 -17.03
C GLY A 115 -3.08 -1.27 -16.54
N ALA A 116 -1.75 -1.10 -16.47
CA ALA A 116 -1.13 0.18 -16.13
C ALA A 116 -1.48 1.27 -17.16
N GLY A 117 -1.40 0.96 -18.46
CA GLY A 117 -1.76 1.88 -19.53
C GLY A 117 -3.24 2.29 -19.48
N LEU A 118 -4.15 1.36 -19.21
CA LEU A 118 -5.59 1.66 -19.06
C LEU A 118 -5.84 2.59 -17.87
N THR A 119 -5.21 2.32 -16.74
CA THR A 119 -5.36 3.10 -15.51
C THR A 119 -4.82 4.53 -15.68
N LEU A 120 -3.61 4.67 -16.26
CA LEU A 120 -3.03 5.97 -16.61
C LEU A 120 -3.86 6.73 -17.64
N GLY A 121 -4.35 6.04 -18.68
CA GLY A 121 -5.19 6.62 -19.72
C GLY A 121 -6.52 7.16 -19.17
N SER A 122 -7.17 6.41 -18.28
CA SER A 122 -8.38 6.85 -17.58
C SER A 122 -8.12 8.10 -16.72
N GLY A 123 -7.02 8.11 -15.95
CA GLY A 123 -6.65 9.26 -15.14
C GLY A 123 -6.38 10.52 -15.97
N LEU A 124 -5.65 10.38 -17.08
CA LEU A 124 -5.37 11.49 -18.00
C LEU A 124 -6.65 11.99 -18.68
N PHE A 125 -7.56 11.08 -19.06
CA PHE A 125 -8.84 11.43 -19.65
C PHE A 125 -9.71 12.27 -18.70
N ILE A 126 -9.79 11.90 -17.41
CA ILE A 126 -10.51 12.67 -16.39
C ILE A 126 -9.93 14.09 -16.27
N LEU A 127 -8.60 14.19 -16.21
CA LEU A 127 -7.91 15.48 -16.12
C LEU A 127 -8.16 16.36 -17.36
N TYR A 128 -8.14 15.76 -18.56
CA TYR A 128 -8.46 16.45 -19.80
C TYR A 128 -9.91 16.97 -19.81
N ARG A 129 -10.86 16.15 -19.36
CA ARG A 129 -12.28 16.51 -19.30
C ARG A 129 -12.53 17.68 -18.34
N GLU A 130 -11.96 17.66 -17.14
CA GLU A 130 -12.09 18.76 -16.18
C GLU A 130 -11.49 20.08 -16.71
N ARG A 131 -10.39 20.02 -17.47
CA ARG A 131 -9.81 21.22 -18.10
C ARG A 131 -10.75 21.82 -19.15
N GLN A 132 -11.40 21.00 -19.97
CA GLN A 132 -12.39 21.47 -20.94
C GLN A 132 -13.61 22.11 -20.24
N GLU A 133 -14.13 21.48 -19.19
CA GLU A 133 -15.28 22.00 -18.44
C GLU A 133 -14.95 23.39 -17.82
N ARG A 134 -13.76 23.56 -17.23
CA ARG A 134 -13.31 24.85 -16.70
C ARG A 134 -13.11 25.92 -17.78
N ALA A 135 -12.55 25.55 -18.94
CA ALA A 135 -12.35 26.48 -20.05
C ALA A 135 -13.68 27.00 -20.62
N LEU A 136 -14.69 26.14 -20.71
CA LEU A 136 -16.04 26.50 -21.17
C LEU A 136 -16.77 27.41 -20.17
N GLN A 137 -16.55 27.22 -18.86
CA GLN A 137 -17.11 28.11 -17.83
C GLN A 137 -16.49 29.51 -17.91
N MET A 138 -15.18 29.62 -18.12
CA MET A 138 -14.50 30.93 -18.30
C MET A 138 -14.93 31.66 -19.57
N ALA A 139 -15.33 30.96 -20.64
CA ALA A 139 -15.82 31.58 -21.87
C ALA A 139 -17.30 32.03 -21.79
N ARG A 140 -18.03 31.65 -20.74
CA ARG A 140 -19.45 31.97 -20.53
C ARG A 140 -19.71 33.06 -19.48
N GLY A 141 -18.69 33.47 -18.72
CA GLY A 141 -18.75 34.58 -17.76
C GLY A 141 -18.07 35.82 -18.31
#